data_AF-A0A532UVL5-F1
#
_entry.id   AF-A0A532UVL5-F1
#
_cell.length_a   1.000
_cell.length_b   1.000
_cell.length_c   1.000
_cell.angle_alpha   90.00
_cell.angle_beta   90.00
_cell.angle_gamma   90.00
#
_symmetry.space_group_name_H-M   'P 1'
#
loop_
_entity.id
_entity.type
_entity.pdbx_description
1 polymer ?
#
loop_
_entity_poly.entity_id
_entity_poly.type
_entity_poly.pdbx_seq_one_letter_code
_entity_poly.pdbx_strand_id
1 'polypeptide(L)' 'MVALMIIETIREHIKSCGKTRYRISKETSVAEAQLCRIMQGKTCTLETAEKLLKYFGIELVAKQGKKRGK' A
#
# COMPACT_ATOMS: atom_id res chain seq x y z
N MET A 1 -12.35 -5.54 5.85
CA MET A 1 -12.38 -4.06 5.94
C MET A 1 -10.98 -3.44 6.01
N VAL A 2 -10.02 -4.05 6.72
CA VAL A 2 -8.64 -3.51 6.89
C VAL A 2 -7.85 -3.37 5.58
N ALA A 3 -7.97 -4.31 4.64
CA ALA A 3 -7.20 -4.29 3.38
C ALA A 3 -7.50 -3.08 2.47
N LEU A 4 -8.74 -2.56 2.50
CA LEU A 4 -9.14 -1.39 1.70
C LEU A 4 -8.42 -0.12 2.19
N MET A 5 -8.38 0.12 3.51
CA MET A 5 -7.71 1.30 4.07
C MET A 5 -6.22 1.35 3.78
N ILE A 6 -5.55 0.19 3.74
CA ILE A 6 -4.13 0.11 3.42
C ILE A 6 -3.91 0.50 1.95
N ILE A 7 -4.74 -0.01 1.06
CA ILE A 7 -4.67 0.28 -0.38
C ILE A 7 -4.96 1.74 -0.66
N GLU A 8 -5.94 2.33 0.03
CA GLU A 8 -6.25 3.75 -0.08
C GLU A 8 -5.09 4.63 0.39
N THR A 9 -4.48 4.28 1.53
CA THR A 9 -3.29 4.99 2.04
C THR A 9 -2.12 4.92 1.07
N ILE A 10 -1.85 3.74 0.50
CA ILE A 10 -0.81 3.56 -0.51
C ILE A 10 -1.15 4.36 -1.77
N ARG A 11 -2.41 4.39 -2.19
CA ARG A 11 -2.87 5.14 -3.37
C ARG A 11 -2.68 6.65 -3.18
N GLU A 12 -3.04 7.17 -2.01
CA GLU A 12 -2.80 8.57 -1.63
C GLU A 12 -1.31 8.90 -1.66
N HIS A 13 -0.46 8.05 -1.08
CA HIS A 13 0.99 8.23 -1.12
C HIS A 13 1.56 8.21 -2.54
N ILE A 14 1.09 7.28 -3.39
CA ILE A 14 1.49 7.20 -4.79
C ILE A 14 1.11 8.50 -5.52
N LYS A 15 -0.08 9.04 -5.28
CA LYS A 15 -0.53 10.32 -5.85
C LYS A 15 0.31 11.48 -5.33
N SER A 16 0.56 11.55 -4.02
CA SER A 16 1.32 12.62 -3.37
C SER A 16 2.80 12.62 -3.75
N CYS A 17 3.37 11.45 -4.04
CA CYS A 17 4.78 11.32 -4.43
C CYS A 17 5.05 11.79 -5.87
N GLY A 18 4.00 12.00 -6.69
CA GLY A 18 4.13 12.52 -8.06
C GLY A 18 4.88 11.60 -9.03
N LYS A 19 5.18 10.35 -8.62
CA LYS A 19 5.93 9.38 -9.45
C LYS A 19 4.97 8.59 -10.32
N THR A 20 5.34 8.41 -11.59
CA THR A 20 4.61 7.56 -12.54
C THR A 20 4.61 6.11 -12.05
N ARG A 21 3.50 5.39 -12.28
CA ARG A 21 3.34 3.95 -11.99
C ARG A 21 4.52 3.10 -12.47
N TYR A 22 5.07 3.42 -13.65
CA TYR A 22 6.25 2.76 -14.21
C TYR A 22 7.51 2.94 -13.36
N ARG A 23 7.77 4.15 -12.84
CA ARG A 23 8.92 4.41 -11.95
C ARG A 23 8.78 3.64 -10.65
N ILE A 24 7.59 3.65 -10.06
CA ILE A 24 7.31 2.92 -8.82
C ILE A 24 7.45 1.42 -9.06
N SER A 25 6.95 0.91 -10.19
CA SER A 25 7.13 -0.49 -10.58
C SER A 25 8.60 -0.89 -10.66
N LYS A 26 9.43 -0.08 -11.32
CA LYS A 26 10.89 -0.30 -11.40
C LYS A 26 11.58 -0.25 -10.04
N GLU A 27 11.25 0.74 -9.21
CA GLU A 27 11.93 0.93 -7.92
C GLU A 27 11.50 -0.06 -6.85
N THR A 28 10.22 -0.45 -6.84
CA THR A 28 9.66 -1.38 -5.85
C THR A 28 9.70 -2.84 -6.30
N SER A 29 10.08 -3.09 -7.55
CA SER A 29 10.04 -4.43 -8.17
C SER A 29 8.64 -5.06 -8.05
N VAL A 30 7.62 -4.22 -8.21
CA VAL A 30 6.19 -4.59 -8.23
C VAL A 30 5.72 -4.50 -9.66
N ALA A 31 5.04 -5.54 -10.14
CA ALA A 31 4.50 -5.55 -11.50
C ALA A 31 3.48 -4.41 -11.71
N GLU A 32 3.52 -3.76 -12.88
CA GLU A 32 2.55 -2.73 -13.26
C GLU A 32 1.09 -3.22 -13.18
N ALA A 33 0.87 -4.52 -13.46
CA ALA A 33 -0.42 -5.17 -13.30
C ALA A 33 -0.94 -5.14 -11.84
N GLN A 34 -0.05 -5.32 -10.86
CA GLN A 34 -0.40 -5.21 -9.43
C GLN A 34 -0.72 -3.75 -9.08
N LEU A 35 0.13 -2.80 -9.48
CA LEU A 35 -0.13 -1.36 -9.31
C LEU A 35 -1.48 -0.93 -9.90
N CYS A 36 -1.85 -1.45 -11.06
CA CYS A 36 -3.13 -1.18 -11.70
C CYS A 36 -4.31 -1.74 -10.88
N ARG A 37 -4.17 -2.90 -10.25
CA ARG A 37 -5.17 -3.47 -9.33
C ARG A 37 -5.31 -2.63 -8.06
N ILE A 38 -4.20 -2.22 -7.46
CA ILE A 38 -4.17 -1.32 -6.29
C ILE A 38 -4.91 -0.02 -6.60
N MET A 39 -4.62 0.61 -7.74
CA MET A 39 -5.29 1.85 -8.14
C MET A 39 -6.80 1.69 -8.38
N GLN A 40 -7.24 0.49 -8.79
CA GLN A 40 -8.66 0.16 -8.93
C GLN A 40 -9.32 -0.23 -7.59
N GLY A 41 -8.60 -0.23 -6.47
CA GLY A 41 -9.12 -0.64 -5.17
C GLY A 41 -9.30 -2.15 -5.03
N LYS A 42 -8.66 -2.95 -5.89
CA LYS A 42 -8.67 -4.41 -5.80
C LYS A 42 -7.62 -4.90 -4.80
N THR A 43 -7.90 -6.03 -4.17
CA THR A 43 -6.97 -6.69 -3.24
C THR A 43 -5.64 -7.02 -3.93
N CYS A 44 -4.55 -6.82 -3.20
CA CYS A 44 -3.20 -7.15 -3.64
C CYS A 44 -2.51 -8.00 -2.59
N THR A 45 -1.47 -8.72 -3.01
CA THR A 45 -0.72 -9.62 -2.14
C THR A 45 0.02 -8.82 -1.06
N LEU A 46 0.14 -9.41 0.13
CA LEU A 46 0.85 -8.78 1.26
C LEU A 46 2.29 -8.40 0.87
N GLU A 47 2.99 -9.27 0.13
CA GLU A 47 4.34 -8.98 -0.38
C GLU A 47 4.42 -7.70 -1.23
N THR A 48 3.38 -7.42 -2.02
CA THR A 48 3.35 -6.21 -2.85
C THR A 48 3.09 -4.98 -1.98
N ALA A 49 2.17 -5.09 -1.02
CA ALA A 49 1.92 -4.02 -0.07
C ALA A 49 3.18 -3.72 0.75
N GLU A 50 3.85 -4.74 1.28
CA GLU A 50 5.13 -4.64 2.01
C GLU A 50 6.22 -3.92 1.20
N LYS A 51 6.42 -4.30 -0.06
CA LYS A 51 7.41 -3.63 -0.94
C LYS A 51 7.10 -2.15 -1.13
N LEU A 52 5.84 -1.82 -1.36
CA LEU A 52 5.41 -0.42 -1.53
C LEU A 52 5.57 0.34 -0.21
N LEU A 53 5.11 -0.22 0.90
CA LEU A 53 5.22 0.36 2.24
C LEU A 53 6.68 0.62 2.61
N LYS A 54 7.56 -0.37 2.43
CA LYS A 54 9.00 -0.25 2.64
C LYS A 54 9.64 0.82 1.74
N TYR A 55 9.21 0.92 0.50
CA TYR A 55 9.68 1.97 -0.42
C TYR A 55 9.23 3.37 0.00
N PHE A 56 8.00 3.51 0.51
CA PHE A 56 7.50 4.77 1.05
C PHE A 56 7.97 5.05 2.48
N GLY A 57 8.66 4.11 3.13
CA GLY A 57 9.08 4.22 4.54
C GLY A 57 7.90 4.19 5.52
N ILE A 58 6.79 3.56 5.13
CA ILE A 58 5.58 3.47 5.94
C ILE A 58 5.56 2.09 6.58
N GLU A 59 5.41 2.01 7.90
CA GLU A 59 5.27 0.73 8.60
C GLU A 59 3.79 0.42 8.86
N LEU A 60 3.38 -0.81 8.55
CA LEU A 60 2.04 -1.29 8.81
C LEU A 60 1.92 -1.71 10.28
N VAL A 61 1.63 -0.75 11.17
CA VAL A 61 1.36 -1.08 12.57
C VAL A 61 -0.04 -1.66 12.73
N ALA A 62 -0.10 -2.95 13.08
CA ALA A 62 -1.33 -3.57 13.56
C ALA A 62 -1.74 -2.88 14.87
N LYS A 63 -2.64 -1.90 14.77
CA LYS A 63 -3.20 -1.25 15.94
C LYS A 63 -4.06 -2.28 16.66
N GLN A 64 -3.53 -2.89 17.73
CA GLN A 64 -4.35 -3.67 18.65
C GLN A 64 -5.50 -2.75 19.09
N GLY A 65 -6.73 -3.11 18.74
CA GLY A 65 -7.89 -2.37 19.19
C GLY A 65 -7.79 -2.23 20.70
N LYS A 66 -7.97 -1.00 21.22
CA LYS A 66 -8.02 -0.76 22.66
C LYS A 66 -8.93 -1.84 23.26
N LYS A 67 -8.37 -2.79 24.02
CA LYS A 67 -9.15 -3.49 25.03
C LYS A 67 -9.67 -2.36 25.90
N ARG A 68 -10.99 -2.10 25.82
CA ARG A 68 -11.70 -1.32 26.83
C ARG A 68 -11.37 -1.99 28.15
N GLY A 69 -10.46 -1.37 28.92
CA GLY A 69 -10.18 -1.81 30.28
C GLY A 69 -11.48 -1.74 31.06
N LYS A 70 -11.84 -2.86 31.68
CA LYS A 70 -12.73 -2.92 32.82
C LYS A 70 -11.97 -3.67 33.90
#